data_AF-A0A1J9S3X9-F1
#
_entry.id   AF-A0A1J9S3X9-F1
#
_cell.length_a   1.000
_cell.length_b   1.000
_cell.length_c   1.000
_cell.angle_alpha   90.00
_cell.angle_beta   90.00
_cell.angle_gamma   90.00
#
_symmetry.space_group_name_H-M   'P 1'
#
loop_
_entity.id
_entity.type
_entity.pdbx_description
1 polymer ?
#
loop_
_entity_poly.entity_id
_entity_poly.type
_entity_poly.pdbx_seq_one_letter_code
_entity_poly.pdbx_strand_id
1 'polypeptide(L)'
;MALSRRPNTLDQLQKSALVLRLPEWSPKPLRRSCRLNTYTMFDSKLFGNIFGTDEIRQCFSERTYVANLIEAECALAQAESDEGVVPVAAAQAIREHSSVDKIDWDLLAARTEIVGYPVLPLIEQMSKWVPDEHGE
;
A
#
# COMPACT_ATOMS: atom_id res chain seq x y z
N MET A 1 -7.36 21.77 48.33
CA MET A 1 -6.90 20.37 48.21
C MET A 1 -6.98 20.00 46.74
N ALA A 2 -5.92 20.26 45.97
CA ALA A 2 -5.86 20.01 44.53
C ALA A 2 -4.94 18.81 44.28
N LEU A 3 -5.52 17.67 43.92
CA LEU A 3 -4.76 16.50 43.47
C LEU A 3 -4.45 16.67 41.98
N SER A 4 -3.22 17.14 41.73
CA SER A 4 -2.56 17.21 40.43
C SER A 4 -2.64 15.87 39.71
N ARG A 5 -3.39 15.81 38.61
CA ARG A 5 -3.35 14.70 37.66
C ARG A 5 -2.01 14.79 36.93
N ARG A 6 -1.08 13.91 37.26
CA ARG A 6 0.15 13.73 36.45
C ARG A 6 -0.27 13.29 35.04
N PRO A 7 0.27 13.90 33.98
CA PRO A 7 0.05 13.39 32.63
C PRO A 7 0.65 11.99 32.50
N ASN A 8 -0.15 11.05 31.97
CA ASN A 8 0.21 9.66 31.75
C ASN A 8 1.35 9.59 30.72
N THR A 9 2.43 8.89 31.05
CA THR A 9 3.65 8.75 30.24
C THR A 9 3.44 8.02 28.91
N LEU A 10 2.26 7.45 28.66
CA LEU A 10 1.86 6.85 27.38
C LEU A 10 1.47 7.88 26.31
N ASP A 11 0.95 9.06 26.71
CA ASP A 11 0.60 10.14 25.77
C ASP A 11 1.84 10.84 25.19
N GLN A 12 2.99 10.68 25.86
CA GLN A 12 4.29 11.17 25.40
C GLN A 12 4.93 10.24 24.37
N LEU A 13 4.65 8.93 24.40
CA LEU A 13 5.28 7.95 23.51
C LEU A 13 4.54 7.77 22.18
N GLN A 14 3.23 8.03 22.13
CA GLN A 14 2.48 8.08 20.86
C GLN A 14 2.76 9.34 20.02
N LYS A 15 3.33 10.40 20.60
CA LYS A 15 3.72 11.63 19.89
C LYS A 15 5.14 11.60 19.31
N SER A 16 5.95 10.59 19.65
CA SER A 16 7.36 10.51 19.24
C SER A 16 7.65 9.63 18.03
N ALA A 17 6.68 8.83 17.55
CA ALA A 17 6.91 7.86 16.47
C ALA A 17 6.21 8.20 15.13
N LEU A 18 5.27 9.15 15.12
CA LEU A 18 4.63 9.65 13.90
C LEU A 18 5.16 11.05 13.60
N VAL A 19 5.38 11.36 12.32
CA VAL A 19 5.81 12.68 11.81
C VAL A 19 7.33 12.89 11.81
N LEU A 20 8.02 12.14 10.92
CA LEU A 20 8.99 12.80 10.06
C LEU A 20 8.27 13.99 9.42
N ARG A 21 8.63 15.20 9.87
CA ARG A 21 8.09 16.47 9.40
C ARG A 21 8.61 16.73 7.98
N LEU A 22 8.08 15.97 7.02
CA LEU A 22 8.24 16.28 5.60
C LEU A 22 7.58 17.64 5.35
N PRO A 23 8.23 18.56 4.63
CA PRO A 23 7.65 19.87 4.32
C PRO A 23 6.29 19.71 3.63
N GLU A 24 5.36 20.62 3.87
CA GLU A 24 4.08 20.68 3.16
C GLU A 24 4.34 20.70 1.64
N TRP A 25 4.14 19.55 1.02
CA TRP A 25 4.27 19.37 -0.41
C TRP A 25 2.98 19.85 -1.06
N SER A 26 3.05 20.90 -1.89
CA SER A 26 1.91 21.31 -2.70
C SER A 26 1.79 20.38 -3.92
N PRO A 27 0.72 19.57 -4.04
CA PRO A 27 0.55 18.73 -5.22
C PRO A 27 0.43 19.60 -6.47
N LYS A 28 1.32 19.39 -7.45
CA LYS A 28 1.13 19.96 -8.78
C LYS A 28 -0.03 19.19 -9.44
N PRO A 29 -0.92 19.85 -10.20
CA PRO A 29 -2.02 19.16 -10.86
C PRO A 29 -1.45 18.09 -11.80
N LEU A 30 -1.78 16.83 -11.52
CA LEU A 30 -1.45 15.71 -12.39
C LEU A 30 -2.05 16.00 -13.77
N ARG A 31 -1.19 16.22 -14.77
CA ARG A 31 -1.62 16.35 -16.16
C ARG A 31 -2.23 15.02 -16.58
N ARG A 32 -3.57 14.97 -16.57
CA ARG A 32 -4.36 13.87 -17.14
C ARG A 32 -4.04 13.72 -18.63
N SER A 33 -3.23 12.72 -18.96
CA SER A 33 -3.53 11.77 -20.04
C SER A 33 -2.52 10.61 -20.05
N CYS A 34 -2.91 9.44 -19.57
CA CYS A 34 -2.37 8.20 -20.12
C CYS A 34 -3.05 7.95 -21.47
N ARG A 35 -2.61 8.69 -22.49
CA ARG A 35 -2.69 8.22 -23.87
C ARG A 35 -1.44 7.35 -24.05
N LEU A 36 -1.61 6.12 -24.54
CA LEU A 36 -0.54 5.14 -24.80
C LEU A 36 0.73 5.85 -25.27
N ASN A 37 1.71 5.96 -24.38
CA ASN A 37 2.98 6.58 -24.73
C ASN A 37 4.01 5.46 -24.69
N THR A 38 4.33 4.97 -25.88
CA THR A 38 5.23 3.85 -26.09
C THR A 38 6.67 4.33 -25.88
N TYR A 39 7.08 4.42 -24.62
CA TYR A 39 8.43 4.85 -24.26
C TYR A 39 9.45 3.72 -24.34
N THR A 40 9.01 2.48 -24.07
CA THR A 40 9.86 1.28 -24.14
C THR A 40 9.43 0.37 -25.29
N MET A 41 10.35 -0.50 -25.74
CA MET A 41 10.05 -1.50 -26.78
C MET A 41 8.96 -2.49 -26.33
N PHE A 42 8.83 -2.74 -25.02
CA PHE A 42 7.83 -3.67 -24.46
C PHE A 42 6.41 -3.12 -24.54
N ASP A 43 6.24 -1.80 -24.55
CA ASP A 43 4.93 -1.15 -24.70
C ASP A 43 4.51 -1.02 -26.18
N SER A 44 5.39 -1.40 -27.12
CA SER A 44 5.15 -1.26 -28.55
C SER A 44 4.35 -2.42 -29.11
N LYS A 45 3.28 -2.12 -29.85
CA LYS A 45 2.53 -3.13 -30.61
C LYS A 45 3.37 -3.79 -31.70
N LEU A 46 4.34 -3.08 -32.27
CA LEU A 46 5.15 -3.59 -33.38
C LEU A 46 6.36 -4.38 -32.87
N PHE A 47 7.00 -3.91 -31.80
CA PHE A 47 8.27 -4.47 -31.32
C PHE A 47 8.14 -5.31 -30.05
N GLY A 48 7.06 -5.17 -29.29
CA GLY A 48 6.90 -5.83 -27.99
C GLY A 48 6.97 -7.35 -28.07
N ASN A 49 6.42 -7.94 -29.14
CA ASN A 49 6.45 -9.39 -29.37
C ASN A 49 7.75 -9.92 -29.99
N ILE A 50 8.64 -9.02 -30.44
CA ILE A 50 9.97 -9.41 -30.92
C ILE A 50 10.92 -9.60 -29.74
N PHE A 51 10.78 -8.77 -28.70
CA PHE A 51 11.69 -8.73 -27.55
C PHE A 51 11.12 -9.37 -26.28
N GLY A 52 9.89 -9.87 -26.31
CA GLY A 52 9.26 -10.56 -25.19
C GLY A 52 7.94 -11.19 -25.59
N THR A 53 7.29 -11.87 -24.65
CA THR A 53 5.97 -12.45 -24.86
C THR A 53 4.90 -11.69 -24.05
N ASP A 54 3.63 -11.91 -24.38
CA ASP A 54 2.52 -11.36 -23.61
C ASP A 54 2.58 -11.79 -22.14
N GLU A 55 2.95 -13.04 -21.87
CA GLU A 55 3.03 -13.61 -20.53
C GLU A 55 4.07 -12.88 -19.67
N ILE A 56 5.27 -12.64 -20.22
CA ILE A 56 6.33 -11.93 -19.48
C ILE A 56 5.91 -10.47 -19.21
N ARG A 57 5.27 -9.79 -20.17
CA ARG A 57 4.76 -8.43 -19.94
C ARG A 57 3.70 -8.40 -18.85
N GLN A 58 2.84 -9.40 -18.79
CA GLN A 58 1.86 -9.53 -17.71
C GLN A 58 2.54 -9.74 -16.35
N CYS A 59 3.60 -10.56 -16.27
CA CYS A 59 4.36 -10.76 -15.03
C CYS A 59 4.94 -9.47 -14.45
N PHE A 60 5.42 -8.56 -15.32
CA PHE A 60 6.02 -7.27 -14.92
C PHE A 60 5.05 -6.08 -15.00
N SER A 61 3.77 -6.33 -15.24
CA SER A 61 2.78 -5.26 -15.26
C SER A 61 2.59 -4.65 -13.86
N GLU A 62 2.22 -3.37 -13.82
CA GLU A 62 1.91 -2.66 -12.57
C GLU A 62 0.84 -3.38 -11.73
N ARG A 63 -0.17 -3.95 -12.41
CA ARG A 63 -1.24 -4.71 -11.75
C ARG A 63 -0.73 -5.96 -11.08
N THR A 64 0.11 -6.74 -11.76
CA THR A 64 0.70 -7.96 -11.18
C THR A 64 1.67 -7.61 -10.05
N TYR A 65 2.45 -6.54 -10.21
CA TYR A 65 3.35 -6.07 -9.15
C TYR A 65 2.59 -5.75 -7.85
N VAL A 66 1.52 -4.96 -7.92
CA VAL A 66 0.70 -4.63 -6.74
C VAL A 66 -0.04 -5.86 -6.20
N ALA A 67 -0.56 -6.74 -7.07
CA ALA A 67 -1.19 -7.98 -6.64
C ALA A 67 -0.23 -8.87 -5.84
N ASN A 68 1.04 -8.95 -6.26
CA ASN A 68 2.06 -9.70 -5.54
C ASN A 68 2.44 -9.06 -4.20
N LEU A 69 2.44 -7.72 -4.10
CA LEU A 69 2.61 -7.04 -2.82
C LEU A 69 1.45 -7.38 -1.87
N ILE A 70 0.21 -7.35 -2.34
CA ILE A 70 -0.95 -7.74 -1.54
C ILE A 70 -0.83 -9.19 -1.06
N GLU A 71 -0.44 -10.12 -1.95
CA GLU A 71 -0.26 -11.52 -1.53
C GLU A 71 0.86 -11.67 -0.50
N ALA A 72 1.96 -10.92 -0.65
CA ALA A 72 3.05 -10.93 0.33
C ALA A 72 2.57 -10.48 1.71
N GLU A 73 1.78 -9.41 1.79
CA GLU A 73 1.23 -8.90 3.06
C GLU A 73 0.19 -9.88 3.66
N CYS A 74 -0.66 -10.49 2.84
CA CYS A 74 -1.60 -11.53 3.29
C CYS A 74 -0.87 -12.79 3.79
N ALA A 75 0.25 -13.16 3.17
CA ALA A 75 1.08 -14.28 3.61
C ALA A 75 1.84 -13.93 4.90
N LEU A 76 2.31 -12.69 5.03
CA LEU A 76 2.94 -12.19 6.24
C LEU A 76 1.97 -12.23 7.42
N ALA A 77 0.77 -11.68 7.27
CA ALA A 77 -0.25 -11.70 8.33
C ALA A 77 -0.63 -13.13 8.76
N GLN A 78 -0.67 -14.08 7.82
CA GLN A 78 -0.90 -15.49 8.14
C GLN A 78 0.25 -16.07 8.95
N ALA A 79 1.50 -15.82 8.54
CA ALA A 79 2.68 -16.30 9.27
C ALA A 79 2.76 -15.70 10.68
N GLU A 80 2.44 -14.41 10.83
CA GLU A 80 2.35 -13.74 12.13
C GLU A 80 1.24 -14.32 13.01
N SER A 81 0.11 -14.71 12.41
CA SER A 81 -0.95 -15.41 13.13
C SER A 81 -0.54 -16.82 13.57
N ASP A 82 0.22 -17.55 12.75
CA ASP A 82 0.69 -18.90 13.08
C ASP A 82 1.66 -18.86 14.28
N GLU A 83 2.43 -17.78 14.41
CA GLU A 83 3.32 -17.50 15.55
C GLU A 83 2.60 -16.81 16.74
N GLY A 84 1.30 -16.51 16.60
CA GLY A 84 0.48 -15.89 17.65
C GLY A 84 0.75 -14.41 17.90
N VAL A 85 1.37 -13.71 16.95
CA VAL A 85 1.64 -12.25 17.00
C VAL A 85 0.37 -11.45 16.71
N VAL A 86 -0.44 -11.92 15.76
CA VAL A 86 -1.70 -11.30 15.33
C VAL A 86 -2.86 -12.28 15.52
N PRO A 87 -4.08 -11.84 15.88
CA PRO A 87 -5.23 -12.73 15.98
C PRO A 87 -5.55 -13.44 14.65
N VAL A 88 -5.94 -14.71 14.71
CA VAL A 88 -6.34 -15.50 13.52
C VAL A 88 -7.44 -14.82 12.72
N ALA A 89 -8.42 -14.23 13.40
CA ALA A 89 -9.51 -13.51 12.75
C ALA A 89 -9.02 -12.28 11.96
N ALA A 90 -7.98 -11.59 12.43
CA ALA A 90 -7.40 -10.45 11.74
C ALA A 90 -6.65 -10.88 10.47
N ALA A 91 -5.84 -11.94 10.55
CA ALA A 91 -5.17 -12.50 9.37
C ALA A 91 -6.18 -12.99 8.30
N GLN A 92 -7.28 -13.62 8.74
CA GLN A 92 -8.37 -14.03 7.85
C GLN A 92 -9.04 -12.83 7.19
N ALA A 93 -9.39 -11.79 7.96
CA ALA A 93 -10.02 -10.60 7.43
C ALA A 93 -9.13 -9.86 6.42
N ILE A 94 -7.81 -9.78 6.68
CA ILE A 94 -6.84 -9.21 5.72
C ILE A 94 -6.89 -9.99 4.41
N ARG A 95 -6.84 -11.33 4.45
CA ARG A 95 -6.88 -12.16 3.24
C ARG A 95 -8.21 -12.06 2.49
N GLU A 96 -9.33 -12.03 3.20
CA GLU A 96 -10.67 -12.01 2.61
C GLU A 96 -10.99 -10.66 1.95
N HIS A 97 -10.53 -9.56 2.54
CA HIS A 97 -10.89 -8.22 2.08
C HIS A 97 -9.85 -7.55 1.16
N SER A 98 -8.64 -8.10 1.06
CA SER A 98 -7.57 -7.54 0.25
C SER A 98 -7.58 -8.09 -1.17
N SER A 99 -7.80 -7.20 -2.15
CA SER A 99 -7.75 -7.53 -3.57
C SER A 99 -7.24 -6.35 -4.38
N VAL A 100 -6.43 -6.65 -5.41
CA VAL A 100 -5.92 -5.65 -6.35
C VAL A 100 -7.05 -4.91 -7.09
N ASP A 101 -8.23 -5.51 -7.22
CA ASP A 101 -9.39 -4.90 -7.87
C ASP A 101 -9.98 -3.72 -7.08
N LYS A 102 -9.63 -3.60 -5.79
CA LYS A 102 -10.11 -2.52 -4.91
C LYS A 102 -9.16 -1.31 -4.88
N ILE A 103 -8.01 -1.40 -5.55
CA ILE A 103 -6.97 -0.35 -5.54
C ILE A 103 -7.47 0.91 -6.23
N ASP A 104 -7.37 2.04 -5.52
CA ASP A 104 -7.38 3.36 -6.13
C ASP A 104 -5.97 3.66 -6.65
N TRP A 105 -5.79 3.47 -7.97
CA TRP A 105 -4.52 3.64 -8.67
C TRP A 105 -4.03 5.09 -8.69
N ASP A 106 -4.96 6.05 -8.80
CA ASP A 106 -4.61 7.47 -8.81
C ASP A 106 -4.10 7.88 -7.41
N LEU A 107 -4.78 7.43 -6.35
CA LEU A 107 -4.34 7.66 -4.97
C LEU A 107 -3.00 6.97 -4.68
N LEU A 108 -2.85 5.71 -5.10
CA LEU A 108 -1.62 4.96 -4.92
C LEU A 108 -0.43 5.67 -5.57
N ALA A 109 -0.58 6.10 -6.82
CA ALA A 109 0.45 6.85 -7.54
C ALA A 109 0.78 8.17 -6.84
N ALA A 110 -0.22 8.99 -6.52
CA ALA A 110 -0.01 10.29 -5.89
C ALA A 110 0.68 10.19 -4.53
N ARG A 111 0.32 9.19 -3.70
CA ARG A 111 0.98 8.97 -2.40
C ARG A 111 2.37 8.39 -2.55
N THR A 112 2.58 7.51 -3.53
CA THR A 112 3.91 6.95 -3.84
C THR A 112 4.88 8.04 -4.28
N GLU A 113 4.44 9.03 -5.05
CA GLU A 113 5.26 10.19 -5.42
C GLU A 113 5.71 11.01 -4.21
N ILE A 114 4.89 11.08 -3.16
CA ILE A 114 5.19 11.80 -1.92
C ILE A 114 6.16 11.01 -1.04
N VAL A 115 5.88 9.73 -0.82
CA VAL A 115 6.58 8.88 0.16
C VAL A 115 7.83 8.23 -0.44
N GLY A 116 7.86 8.02 -1.77
CA GLY A 116 8.97 7.42 -2.51
C GLY A 116 8.91 5.91 -2.67
N TYR A 117 7.91 5.23 -2.13
CA TYR A 117 7.69 3.79 -2.31
C TYR A 117 6.19 3.42 -2.16
N PRO A 118 5.71 2.37 -2.86
CA PRO A 118 4.26 2.09 -2.98
C PRO A 118 3.67 1.29 -1.81
N VAL A 119 4.51 0.64 -1.00
CA VAL A 119 4.03 -0.26 0.07
C VAL A 119 3.25 0.49 1.14
N LEU A 120 3.74 1.66 1.62
CA LEU A 120 3.01 2.42 2.62
C LEU A 120 1.60 2.84 2.15
N PRO A 121 1.43 3.51 0.99
CA PRO A 121 0.09 3.87 0.53
C PRO A 121 -0.77 2.67 0.14
N LEU A 122 -0.17 1.53 -0.23
CA LEU A 122 -0.90 0.27 -0.40
C LEU A 122 -1.52 -0.20 0.92
N ILE A 123 -0.72 -0.27 1.99
CA ILE A 123 -1.18 -0.67 3.33
C ILE A 123 -2.26 0.31 3.86
N GLU A 124 -2.10 1.62 3.62
CA GLU A 124 -3.12 2.62 3.96
C GLU A 124 -4.46 2.41 3.25
N GLN A 125 -4.48 1.80 2.07
CA GLN A 125 -5.71 1.41 1.38
C GLN A 125 -6.25 0.09 1.91
N MET A 126 -5.38 -0.91 2.11
CA MET A 126 -5.74 -2.22 2.65
C MET A 126 -6.39 -2.12 4.03
N SER A 127 -5.86 -1.26 4.91
CA SER A 127 -6.43 -1.07 6.25
C SER A 127 -7.87 -0.55 6.23
N LYS A 128 -8.27 0.21 5.21
CA LYS A 128 -9.65 0.71 5.05
C LYS A 128 -10.62 -0.36 4.54
N TRP A 129 -10.10 -1.46 4.04
CA TRP A 129 -10.90 -2.55 3.51
C TRP A 129 -11.25 -3.60 4.55
N VAL A 130 -10.44 -3.69 5.60
CA VAL A 130 -10.62 -4.60 6.72
C VAL A 130 -11.53 -3.93 7.75
N PRO A 131 -12.56 -4.62 8.27
CA PRO A 131 -13.42 -4.08 9.32
C PRO A 131 -12.64 -3.75 10.61
N ASP A 132 -13.04 -2.68 11.31
CA ASP A 132 -12.36 -2.16 12.52
C ASP A 132 -12.33 -3.17 13.70
N GLU A 133 -13.14 -4.23 13.66
CA GLU A 133 -13.24 -5.24 14.72
C GLU A 133 -12.00 -6.14 14.87
N HIS A 134 -11.01 -5.98 13.98
CA HIS A 134 -9.80 -6.79 13.93
C HIS A 134 -8.49 -6.00 14.11
N GLY A 135 -8.58 -4.71 14.47
CA GLY A 135 -7.43 -3.79 14.53
C GLY A 135 -6.73 -3.63 15.90
N GLU A 136 -6.93 -4.55 16.85
CA GLU A 136 -6.32 -4.49 18.19
C GLU A 136 -5.15 -5.48 18.40
#